data_AF-A0A8J8GYF6-F1
#
_entry.id   AF-A0A8J8GYF6-F1
#
_cell.length_a   1.000
_cell.length_b   1.000
_cell.length_c   1.000
_cell.angle_alpha   90.00
_cell.angle_beta   90.00
_cell.angle_gamma   90.00
#
_symmetry.space_group_name_H-M   'P 1'
#
loop_
_entity.id
_entity.type
_entity.pdbx_description
1 polymer ?
#
loop_
_entity_poly.entity_id
_entity_poly.type
_entity_poly.pdbx_seq_one_letter_code
_entity_poly.pdbx_strand_id
1 'polypeptide(L)'
;MAGLAALISCPPSAADAVADALAARGSDVARHRAGSTTLIVRAALPIVHETDGYVAVVDGVAELSALLSAYRQKGPSGLLGGPDPYALILRDPKRHGLVLARNGDGPPLYYAQTATGILVASEPEALLAAGLPAAPDPQVVAEFLDSGACDASERTFYAALRRVLPGQALALDIEVTDHTPAATRRPRPISARMALRWAVTPGRLGVRLTPGPVSAAIYGATVSAGASVVSEIPAVADLSEFVADVGEPLPDLESYLIWATARRVAGEIDTLLDAAAPGPHLARLADRVSSRYGVELRFPRCDTAADADWSELAVPTPSVTPIPSTADVLRRVGPALAASVLHGAPSSAAVTQLGTLLSGDPAPAEALFRRHVLAAWLARHAPTAAPESSPDDVIAGGRTWRRTPVETEIMQPGDPLPEKLAWYVAETASGTTEPWYVLVSAKAVAVTQGRVRPVWEITPGFAARCVSALTGEPPWLAQSAVAYGSGRRAIMAALCGRLRLRTLAGRFVTDAMRAVRPPRDAAVGAARIGVAGPPRDGDAVAQEVLDTLAKVLTEAEYAQLAGCAVVGPTGLWGFAGPGTPDLVSALGAGDPFGDRRTPVVLAFAQPLRAARTPARKASRRSRR
;
A
#
# COMPACT_ATOMS: atom_id res chain seq x y z
N MET A 1 7.95 -13.99 -21.94
CA MET A 1 6.64 -14.38 -21.38
C MET A 1 5.55 -13.61 -22.07
N ALA A 2 4.31 -14.07 -21.98
CA ALA A 2 3.15 -13.47 -22.63
C ALA A 2 2.05 -13.16 -21.61
N GLY A 3 1.31 -12.07 -21.84
CA GLY A 3 0.12 -11.72 -21.09
C GLY A 3 -1.08 -12.34 -21.80
N LEU A 4 -1.80 -13.22 -21.11
CA LEU A 4 -2.96 -13.90 -21.67
C LEU A 4 -4.23 -13.29 -21.10
N ALA A 5 -5.26 -13.11 -21.92
CA ALA A 5 -6.59 -12.83 -21.44
C ALA A 5 -7.69 -13.36 -22.37
N ALA A 6 -8.87 -13.57 -21.81
CA ALA A 6 -10.07 -13.80 -22.56
C ALA A 6 -11.29 -13.22 -21.85
N LEU A 7 -12.21 -12.67 -22.63
CA LEU A 7 -13.47 -12.10 -22.13
C LEU A 7 -14.63 -12.70 -22.92
N ILE A 8 -15.70 -13.09 -22.23
CA ILE A 8 -16.97 -13.50 -22.81
C ILE A 8 -18.04 -12.53 -22.38
N SER A 9 -18.78 -11.98 -23.35
CA SER A 9 -19.95 -11.11 -23.11
C SER A 9 -19.63 -9.81 -22.34
N CYS A 10 -18.42 -9.28 -22.52
CA CYS A 10 -17.98 -8.01 -21.93
C CYS A 10 -18.00 -6.86 -22.97
N PRO A 11 -18.14 -5.59 -22.54
CA PRO A 11 -18.04 -4.46 -23.44
C PRO A 11 -16.62 -4.33 -24.03
N PRO A 12 -16.46 -3.77 -25.25
CA PRO A 12 -15.14 -3.59 -25.87
C PRO A 12 -14.14 -2.82 -25.00
N SER A 13 -14.63 -1.82 -24.23
CA SER A 13 -13.79 -1.05 -23.31
C SER A 13 -13.10 -1.91 -22.24
N ALA A 14 -13.72 -3.00 -21.82
CA ALA A 14 -13.10 -3.93 -20.87
C ALA A 14 -11.95 -4.71 -21.52
N ALA A 15 -12.09 -5.09 -22.79
CA ALA A 15 -11.03 -5.78 -23.53
C ALA A 15 -9.79 -4.89 -23.72
N ASP A 16 -10.00 -3.59 -23.97
CA ASP A 16 -8.90 -2.62 -24.09
C ASP A 16 -8.22 -2.37 -22.74
N ALA A 17 -9.00 -2.15 -21.68
CA ALA A 17 -8.44 -2.00 -20.33
C ALA A 17 -7.60 -3.20 -19.88
N VAL A 18 -8.06 -4.42 -20.19
CA VAL A 18 -7.31 -5.67 -19.92
C VAL A 18 -6.02 -5.72 -20.72
N ALA A 19 -6.05 -5.40 -22.02
CA ALA A 19 -4.86 -5.39 -22.86
C ALA A 19 -3.82 -4.36 -22.38
N ASP A 20 -4.27 -3.16 -21.99
CA ASP A 20 -3.40 -2.11 -21.50
C ASP A 20 -2.76 -2.49 -20.16
N ALA A 21 -3.54 -3.08 -19.24
CA ALA A 21 -3.03 -3.57 -17.96
C ALA A 21 -2.00 -4.71 -18.11
N LEU A 22 -2.01 -5.44 -19.23
CA LEU A 22 -1.02 -6.48 -19.54
C LEU A 22 0.25 -5.94 -20.22
N ALA A 23 0.47 -4.62 -20.29
CA ALA A 23 1.63 -4.01 -20.96
C ALA A 23 2.99 -4.51 -20.46
N ALA A 24 3.10 -4.80 -19.16
CA ALA A 24 4.33 -5.34 -18.59
C ALA A 24 4.72 -6.71 -19.17
N ARG A 25 3.78 -7.43 -19.80
CA ARG A 25 4.02 -8.75 -20.39
C ARG A 25 4.54 -8.71 -21.83
N GLY A 26 4.38 -7.59 -22.53
CA GLY A 26 4.80 -7.50 -23.92
C GLY A 26 4.38 -6.19 -24.60
N SER A 27 5.24 -5.73 -25.51
CA SER A 27 5.03 -4.51 -26.29
C SER A 27 3.84 -4.60 -27.23
N ASP A 28 3.64 -5.75 -27.87
CA ASP A 28 2.65 -5.91 -28.92
C ASP A 28 1.42 -6.66 -28.41
N VAL A 29 0.31 -6.50 -29.13
CA VAL A 29 -0.98 -7.09 -28.78
C VAL A 29 -1.63 -7.72 -30.00
N ALA A 30 -2.05 -8.98 -29.87
CA ALA A 30 -2.96 -9.60 -30.82
C ALA A 30 -4.31 -9.84 -30.15
N ARG A 31 -5.37 -9.60 -30.91
CA ARG A 31 -6.76 -9.83 -30.49
C ARG A 31 -7.43 -10.73 -31.51
N HIS A 32 -8.19 -11.70 -31.04
CA HIS A 32 -9.06 -12.51 -31.88
C HIS A 32 -10.46 -12.51 -31.29
N ARG A 33 -11.44 -12.14 -32.12
CA ARG A 33 -12.85 -12.09 -31.73
C ARG A 33 -13.62 -13.21 -32.42
N ALA A 34 -14.18 -14.11 -31.61
CA ALA A 34 -15.03 -15.21 -32.04
C ALA A 34 -16.41 -15.07 -31.35
N GLY A 35 -17.35 -14.42 -32.03
CA GLY A 35 -18.68 -14.14 -31.48
C GLY A 35 -18.62 -13.14 -30.30
N SER A 36 -19.11 -13.58 -29.14
CA SER A 36 -19.05 -12.81 -27.88
C SER A 36 -17.74 -12.99 -27.11
N THR A 37 -16.84 -13.86 -27.60
CA THR A 37 -15.53 -14.11 -26.97
C THR A 37 -14.44 -13.28 -27.65
N THR A 38 -13.62 -12.62 -26.84
CA THR A 38 -12.39 -11.96 -27.28
C THR A 38 -11.22 -12.61 -26.57
N LEU A 39 -10.27 -13.19 -27.31
CA LEU A 39 -8.98 -13.65 -26.79
C LEU A 39 -7.93 -12.57 -27.07
N ILE A 40 -7.06 -12.34 -26.10
CA ILE A 40 -6.03 -11.33 -26.12
C ILE A 40 -4.72 -11.98 -25.72
N VAL A 41 -3.66 -11.68 -26.47
CA VAL A 41 -2.30 -12.03 -26.09
C VAL A 41 -1.40 -10.81 -26.26
N ARG A 42 -0.61 -10.51 -25.23
CA ARG A 42 0.48 -9.54 -25.31
C ARG A 42 1.82 -10.22 -25.17
N ALA A 43 2.71 -9.96 -26.10
CA ALA A 43 4.07 -10.52 -26.11
C ALA A 43 4.92 -9.68 -27.06
N ALA A 44 6.22 -9.96 -27.13
CA ALA A 44 7.07 -9.43 -28.20
C ALA A 44 6.64 -9.94 -29.59
N LEU A 45 6.11 -11.17 -29.65
CA LEU A 45 5.52 -11.77 -30.84
C LEU A 45 4.20 -12.44 -30.44
N PRO A 46 3.08 -11.69 -30.43
CA PRO A 46 1.80 -12.20 -29.97
C PRO A 46 1.20 -13.16 -31.00
N ILE A 47 0.89 -14.40 -30.59
CA ILE A 47 0.33 -15.43 -31.46
C ILE A 47 -1.00 -15.91 -30.89
N VAL A 48 -2.04 -15.83 -31.73
CA VAL A 48 -3.31 -16.51 -31.50
C VAL A 48 -3.38 -17.71 -32.42
N HIS A 49 -3.57 -18.90 -31.85
CA HIS A 49 -3.63 -20.13 -32.62
C HIS A 49 -5.08 -20.46 -32.96
N GLU A 50 -5.34 -20.79 -34.21
CA GLU A 50 -6.66 -21.22 -34.69
C GLU A 50 -6.55 -22.55 -35.44
N THR A 51 -7.33 -23.55 -35.06
CA THR A 51 -7.35 -24.87 -35.71
C THR A 51 -8.71 -25.54 -35.49
N ASP A 52 -9.39 -25.93 -36.57
CA ASP A 52 -10.72 -26.58 -36.52
C ASP A 52 -11.75 -25.81 -35.67
N GLY A 53 -11.71 -24.47 -35.69
CA GLY A 53 -12.57 -23.58 -34.90
C GLY A 53 -12.22 -23.44 -33.42
N TYR A 54 -11.23 -24.21 -32.93
CA TYR A 54 -10.58 -23.98 -31.64
C TYR A 54 -9.68 -22.77 -31.74
N VAL A 55 -9.78 -21.88 -30.76
CA VAL A 55 -8.91 -20.70 -30.66
C VAL A 55 -8.18 -20.75 -29.33
N ALA A 56 -6.86 -20.66 -29.34
CA ALA A 56 -6.05 -20.74 -28.13
C ALA A 56 -4.97 -19.65 -28.07
N VAL A 57 -4.70 -19.19 -26.85
CA VAL A 57 -3.52 -18.39 -26.52
C VAL A 57 -2.74 -19.09 -25.42
N VAL A 58 -1.41 -19.04 -25.51
CA VAL A 58 -0.50 -19.80 -24.65
C VAL A 58 0.67 -18.93 -24.21
N ASP A 59 1.09 -19.07 -22.96
CA ASP A 59 2.35 -18.56 -22.43
C ASP A 59 3.20 -19.73 -21.91
N GLY A 60 4.43 -19.86 -22.40
CA GLY A 60 5.31 -21.00 -22.17
C GLY A 60 5.50 -21.89 -23.40
N VAL A 61 6.15 -23.04 -23.21
CA VAL A 61 6.48 -23.99 -24.29
C VAL A 61 5.41 -25.07 -24.34
N ALA A 62 4.63 -25.09 -25.43
CA ALA A 62 3.55 -26.06 -25.60
C ALA A 62 3.35 -26.46 -27.07
N GLU A 63 3.23 -27.76 -27.30
CA GLU A 63 2.87 -28.33 -28.61
C GLU A 63 1.35 -28.39 -28.77
N LEU A 64 0.76 -27.29 -29.25
CA LEU A 64 -0.69 -27.10 -29.23
C LEU A 64 -1.47 -28.21 -29.96
N SER A 65 -0.99 -28.69 -31.11
CA SER A 65 -1.66 -29.77 -31.86
C SER A 65 -1.78 -31.06 -31.04
N ALA A 66 -0.76 -31.39 -30.24
CA ALA A 66 -0.78 -32.54 -29.34
C ALA A 66 -1.76 -32.31 -28.17
N LEU A 67 -1.78 -31.10 -27.61
CA LEU A 67 -2.69 -30.73 -26.53
C LEU A 67 -4.16 -30.75 -26.98
N LEU A 68 -4.47 -30.23 -28.16
CA LEU A 68 -5.82 -30.27 -28.72
C LEU A 68 -6.28 -31.70 -28.99
N SER A 69 -5.39 -32.57 -29.49
CA SER A 69 -5.69 -34.00 -29.66
C SER A 69 -5.99 -34.67 -28.31
N ALA A 70 -5.18 -34.41 -27.28
CA ALA A 70 -5.41 -34.94 -25.94
C ALA A 70 -6.70 -34.38 -25.30
N TYR A 71 -6.99 -33.09 -25.49
CA TYR A 71 -8.23 -32.45 -25.03
C TYR A 71 -9.47 -33.10 -25.63
N ARG A 72 -9.46 -33.37 -26.95
CA ARG A 72 -10.58 -34.05 -27.63
C ARG A 72 -10.84 -35.45 -27.08
N GLN A 73 -9.80 -36.14 -26.58
CA GLN A 73 -9.90 -37.49 -26.04
C GLN A 73 -10.25 -37.52 -24.54
N LYS A 74 -9.71 -36.60 -23.75
CA LYS A 74 -9.73 -36.65 -22.27
C LYS A 74 -10.40 -35.44 -21.61
N GLY A 75 -10.98 -34.53 -22.40
CA GLY A 75 -11.52 -33.26 -21.91
C GLY A 75 -10.43 -32.34 -21.35
N PRO A 76 -10.77 -31.40 -20.44
CA PRO A 76 -9.83 -30.40 -19.90
C PRO A 76 -8.52 -31.00 -19.35
N SER A 77 -8.58 -32.17 -18.71
CA SER A 77 -7.40 -32.87 -18.19
C SER A 77 -6.34 -33.21 -19.24
N GLY A 78 -6.74 -33.34 -20.52
CA GLY A 78 -5.83 -33.55 -21.65
C GLY A 78 -4.86 -32.39 -21.90
N LEU A 79 -5.16 -31.21 -21.37
CA LEU A 79 -4.33 -30.00 -21.49
C LEU A 79 -3.22 -29.91 -20.43
N LEU A 80 -3.02 -30.94 -19.60
CA LEU A 80 -1.98 -31.00 -18.56
C LEU A 80 -0.85 -31.99 -18.90
N GLY A 81 -0.67 -32.28 -20.19
CA GLY A 81 0.19 -33.36 -20.66
C GLY A 81 1.61 -32.95 -21.10
N GLY A 82 1.92 -31.66 -21.15
CA GLY A 82 3.18 -31.18 -21.72
C GLY A 82 4.37 -31.32 -20.74
N PRO A 83 5.61 -31.43 -21.26
CA PRO A 83 6.81 -31.60 -20.44
C PRO A 83 7.22 -30.33 -19.69
N ASP A 84 6.93 -29.16 -20.29
CA ASP A 84 7.33 -27.85 -19.76
C ASP A 84 6.15 -27.11 -19.12
N PRO A 85 6.41 -26.19 -18.17
CA PRO A 85 5.37 -25.33 -17.60
C PRO A 85 4.78 -24.36 -18.64
N TYR A 86 3.45 -24.22 -18.64
CA TYR A 86 2.74 -23.23 -19.46
C TYR A 86 1.36 -22.89 -18.88
N ALA A 87 0.80 -21.79 -19.37
CA ALA A 87 -0.58 -21.39 -19.18
C ALA A 87 -1.30 -21.34 -20.53
N LEU A 88 -2.54 -21.81 -20.59
CA LEU A 88 -3.32 -21.88 -21.81
C LEU A 88 -4.77 -21.45 -21.55
N ILE A 89 -5.29 -20.62 -22.46
CA ILE A 89 -6.70 -20.25 -22.55
C ILE A 89 -7.21 -20.74 -23.90
N LEU A 90 -8.21 -21.62 -23.87
CA LEU A 90 -8.81 -22.26 -25.04
C LEU A 90 -10.28 -21.91 -25.13
N ARG A 91 -10.71 -21.47 -26.30
CA ARG A 91 -12.11 -21.36 -26.69
C ARG A 91 -12.46 -22.57 -27.55
N ASP A 92 -13.27 -23.47 -26.98
CA ASP A 92 -13.84 -24.61 -27.70
C ASP A 92 -15.12 -24.15 -28.43
N PRO A 93 -15.22 -24.26 -29.77
CA PRO A 93 -16.40 -23.85 -30.51
C PRO A 93 -17.67 -24.64 -30.15
N LYS A 94 -17.53 -25.82 -29.51
CA LYS A 94 -18.63 -26.66 -29.05
C LYS A 94 -19.12 -26.32 -27.64
N ARG A 95 -18.41 -25.43 -26.92
CA ARG A 95 -18.76 -24.97 -25.58
C ARG A 95 -19.14 -23.50 -25.61
N HIS A 96 -19.98 -23.08 -24.66
CA HIS A 96 -20.39 -21.68 -24.49
C HIS A 96 -19.47 -20.92 -23.51
N GLY A 97 -18.22 -21.37 -23.39
CA GLY A 97 -17.30 -21.01 -22.32
C GLY A 97 -15.83 -21.10 -22.70
N LEU A 98 -14.95 -21.05 -21.69
CA LEU A 98 -13.49 -21.13 -21.83
C LEU A 98 -12.95 -22.37 -21.13
N VAL A 99 -11.88 -22.94 -21.67
CA VAL A 99 -11.09 -23.97 -20.98
C VAL A 99 -9.74 -23.38 -20.62
N LEU A 100 -9.41 -23.41 -19.34
CA LEU A 100 -8.15 -22.92 -18.79
C LEU A 100 -7.28 -24.10 -18.40
N ALA A 101 -5.98 -23.99 -18.62
CA ALA A 101 -5.02 -24.97 -18.11
C ALA A 101 -3.75 -24.29 -17.64
N ARG A 102 -3.24 -24.73 -16.50
CA ARG A 102 -1.94 -24.33 -15.95
C ARG A 102 -1.12 -25.60 -15.70
N ASN A 103 -0.20 -25.88 -16.60
CA ASN A 103 0.65 -27.07 -16.53
C ASN A 103 1.86 -26.80 -15.62
N GLY A 104 2.12 -27.70 -14.67
CA GLY A 104 3.17 -27.53 -13.66
C GLY A 104 3.05 -26.17 -12.94
N ASP A 105 4.19 -25.56 -12.64
CA ASP A 105 4.27 -24.21 -12.06
C ASP A 105 4.25 -23.09 -13.12
N GLY A 106 3.53 -23.31 -14.23
CA GLY A 106 3.41 -22.34 -15.32
C GLY A 106 2.87 -20.98 -14.87
N PRO A 107 2.86 -19.99 -15.77
CA PRO A 107 2.35 -18.65 -15.47
C PRO A 107 0.96 -18.68 -14.82
N PRO A 108 0.67 -17.78 -13.87
CA PRO A 108 -0.61 -17.76 -13.19
C PRO A 108 -1.73 -17.37 -14.16
N LEU A 109 -2.93 -17.92 -13.92
CA LEU A 109 -4.17 -17.50 -14.56
C LEU A 109 -5.19 -17.17 -13.47
N TYR A 110 -5.84 -16.04 -13.63
CA TYR A 110 -6.91 -15.55 -12.78
C TYR A 110 -8.20 -15.51 -13.58
N TYR A 111 -9.32 -15.78 -12.92
CA TYR A 111 -10.63 -15.75 -13.54
C TYR A 111 -11.69 -15.19 -12.60
N ALA A 112 -12.73 -14.64 -13.20
CA ALA A 112 -13.96 -14.24 -12.52
C ALA A 112 -15.17 -14.62 -13.38
N GLN A 113 -16.17 -15.20 -12.75
CA GLN A 113 -17.49 -15.41 -13.32
C GLN A 113 -18.43 -14.37 -12.73
N THR A 114 -19.06 -13.61 -13.61
CA THR A 114 -20.08 -12.61 -13.25
C THR A 114 -21.42 -13.09 -13.77
N ALA A 115 -22.51 -12.45 -13.35
CA ALA A 115 -23.85 -12.77 -13.86
C ALA A 115 -23.97 -12.62 -15.39
N THR A 116 -23.11 -11.82 -16.02
CA THR A 116 -23.21 -11.45 -17.44
C THR A 116 -22.09 -11.99 -18.32
N GLY A 117 -21.04 -12.60 -17.74
CA GLY A 117 -19.87 -12.98 -18.51
C GLY A 117 -18.72 -13.53 -17.70
N ILE A 118 -17.67 -13.94 -18.41
CA ILE A 118 -16.46 -14.57 -17.89
C ILE A 118 -15.27 -13.72 -18.27
N LEU A 119 -14.41 -13.42 -17.29
CA LEU A 119 -13.16 -12.70 -17.51
C LEU A 119 -12.01 -13.56 -17.02
N VAL A 120 -10.96 -13.66 -17.84
CA VAL A 120 -9.75 -14.42 -17.54
C VAL A 120 -8.55 -13.58 -17.93
N ALA A 121 -7.53 -13.53 -17.07
CA ALA A 121 -6.26 -12.89 -17.39
C ALA A 121 -5.10 -13.53 -16.62
N SER A 122 -3.88 -13.39 -17.12
CA SER A 122 -2.66 -13.83 -16.41
C SER A 122 -2.30 -12.92 -15.22
N GLU A 123 -2.92 -11.74 -15.12
CA GLU A 123 -2.75 -10.82 -13.99
C GLU A 123 -4.08 -10.41 -13.35
N PRO A 124 -4.20 -10.39 -12.01
CA PRO A 124 -5.43 -9.98 -11.36
C PRO A 124 -5.74 -8.51 -11.62
N GLU A 125 -4.72 -7.65 -11.73
CA GLU A 125 -4.85 -6.21 -12.00
C GLU A 125 -5.47 -5.94 -13.37
N ALA A 126 -5.27 -6.82 -14.35
CA ALA A 126 -5.95 -6.72 -15.64
C ALA A 126 -7.45 -6.96 -15.51
N LEU A 127 -7.87 -7.88 -14.63
CA LEU A 127 -9.27 -8.12 -14.31
C LEU A 127 -9.89 -6.95 -13.53
N LEU A 128 -9.12 -6.32 -12.63
CA LEU A 128 -9.57 -5.11 -11.93
C LEU A 128 -9.74 -3.93 -12.89
N ALA A 129 -8.81 -3.76 -13.84
CA ALA A 129 -8.91 -2.74 -14.90
C ALA A 129 -10.15 -2.93 -15.77
N ALA A 130 -10.65 -4.17 -15.91
CA ALA A 130 -11.90 -4.48 -16.59
C ALA A 130 -13.17 -4.07 -15.80
N GLY A 131 -13.01 -3.52 -14.59
CA GLY A 131 -14.10 -3.06 -13.73
C GLY A 131 -14.52 -4.04 -12.62
N LEU A 132 -13.76 -5.12 -12.41
CA LEU A 132 -14.02 -6.01 -11.27
C LEU A 132 -13.59 -5.36 -9.95
N PRO A 133 -14.33 -5.56 -8.85
CA PRO A 133 -14.04 -4.90 -7.59
C PRO A 133 -12.78 -5.48 -6.94
N ALA A 134 -11.91 -4.60 -6.45
CA ALA A 134 -10.71 -4.95 -5.68
C ALA A 134 -11.01 -5.24 -4.19
N ALA A 135 -12.20 -5.75 -3.88
CA ALA A 135 -12.61 -6.00 -2.50
C ALA A 135 -11.79 -7.16 -1.88
N PRO A 136 -11.29 -7.01 -0.64
CA PRO A 136 -10.51 -8.05 0.02
C PRO A 136 -11.35 -9.29 0.34
N ASP A 137 -10.78 -10.48 0.16
CA ASP A 137 -11.36 -11.73 0.65
C ASP A 137 -11.02 -11.91 2.15
N PRO A 138 -12.02 -11.84 3.06
CA PRO A 138 -11.77 -11.88 4.50
C PRO A 138 -11.18 -13.22 4.96
N GLN A 139 -11.48 -14.32 4.28
CA GLN A 139 -10.96 -15.63 4.64
C GLN A 139 -9.46 -15.73 4.30
N VAL A 140 -9.09 -15.33 3.08
CA VAL A 140 -7.68 -15.33 2.64
C VAL A 140 -6.84 -14.37 3.49
N VAL A 141 -7.40 -13.19 3.81
CA VAL A 141 -6.73 -12.23 4.70
C VAL A 141 -6.49 -12.83 6.09
N ALA A 142 -7.47 -13.53 6.68
CA ALA A 142 -7.30 -14.16 7.98
C ALA A 142 -6.25 -15.28 7.96
N GLU A 143 -6.31 -16.18 6.97
CA GLU A 143 -5.36 -17.28 6.79
C GLU A 143 -3.93 -16.77 6.57
N PHE A 144 -3.77 -15.70 5.79
CA PHE A 144 -2.49 -15.04 5.56
C PHE A 144 -1.92 -14.43 6.83
N LEU A 145 -2.74 -13.70 7.60
CA LEU A 145 -2.29 -13.08 8.85
C LEU A 145 -1.89 -14.11 9.93
N ASP A 146 -2.53 -15.28 9.94
CA ASP A 146 -2.28 -16.36 10.88
C ASP A 146 -1.03 -17.18 10.49
N SER A 147 -1.01 -17.72 9.28
CA SER A 147 -0.03 -18.72 8.85
C SER A 147 0.92 -18.25 7.74
N GLY A 148 0.61 -17.15 7.05
CA GLY A 148 1.33 -16.72 5.84
C GLY A 148 0.97 -17.56 4.62
N ALA A 149 -0.04 -18.44 4.72
CA ALA A 149 -0.54 -19.18 3.58
C ALA A 149 -1.03 -18.21 2.49
N CYS A 150 -0.49 -18.40 1.29
CA CYS A 150 -0.90 -17.71 0.07
C CYS A 150 -0.64 -18.65 -1.12
N ASP A 151 -1.34 -18.41 -2.23
CA ASP A 151 -1.18 -19.17 -3.48
C ASP A 151 -1.45 -20.70 -3.38
N ALA A 152 -1.92 -21.20 -2.23
CA ALA A 152 -2.16 -22.62 -1.96
C ALA A 152 -3.60 -23.09 -2.29
N SER A 153 -4.51 -22.17 -2.57
CA SER A 153 -5.90 -22.46 -2.94
C SER A 153 -6.34 -21.62 -4.13
N GLU A 154 -7.49 -21.94 -4.72
CA GLU A 154 -8.08 -21.16 -5.81
C GLU A 154 -8.48 -19.74 -5.38
N ARG A 155 -8.60 -19.48 -4.07
CA ARG A 155 -8.94 -18.14 -3.56
C ARG A 155 -7.75 -17.19 -3.72
N THR A 156 -8.07 -15.92 -3.85
CA THR A 156 -7.09 -14.83 -3.99
C THR A 156 -7.36 -13.79 -2.93
N PHE A 157 -6.46 -12.83 -2.76
CA PHE A 157 -6.74 -11.69 -1.88
C PHE A 157 -7.92 -10.84 -2.37
N TYR A 158 -8.30 -10.98 -3.65
CA TYR A 158 -9.47 -10.36 -4.23
C TYR A 158 -10.69 -11.29 -4.15
N ALA A 159 -11.75 -10.87 -3.44
CA ALA A 159 -12.94 -11.70 -3.21
C ALA A 159 -13.62 -12.14 -4.53
N ALA A 160 -13.60 -11.28 -5.54
CA ALA A 160 -14.21 -11.52 -6.85
C ALA A 160 -13.37 -12.43 -7.77
N LEU A 161 -12.08 -12.63 -7.46
CA LEU A 161 -11.17 -13.37 -8.33
C LEU A 161 -10.86 -14.76 -7.77
N ARG A 162 -10.66 -15.70 -8.68
CA ARG A 162 -10.11 -17.01 -8.41
C ARG A 162 -8.86 -17.21 -9.26
N ARG A 163 -8.00 -18.14 -8.86
CA ARG A 163 -6.80 -18.53 -9.61
C ARG A 163 -6.91 -19.97 -10.08
N VAL A 164 -6.24 -20.27 -11.20
CA VAL A 164 -5.96 -21.64 -11.64
C VAL A 164 -4.71 -22.13 -10.90
N LEU A 165 -4.85 -23.22 -10.16
CA LEU A 165 -3.75 -23.84 -9.41
C LEU A 165 -2.71 -24.48 -10.35
N PRO A 166 -1.45 -24.62 -9.91
CA PRO A 166 -0.47 -25.44 -10.62
C PRO A 166 -1.00 -26.86 -10.88
N GLY A 167 -0.86 -27.34 -12.12
CA GLY A 167 -1.36 -28.66 -12.53
C GLY A 167 -2.88 -28.78 -12.61
N GLN A 168 -3.60 -27.66 -12.79
CA GLN A 168 -5.06 -27.63 -12.85
C GLN A 168 -5.57 -27.24 -14.24
N ALA A 169 -6.66 -27.86 -14.66
CA ALA A 169 -7.45 -27.46 -15.82
C ALA A 169 -8.92 -27.27 -15.42
N LEU A 170 -9.54 -26.22 -15.95
CA LEU A 170 -10.90 -25.79 -15.63
C LEU A 170 -11.69 -25.58 -16.91
N ALA A 171 -12.96 -25.96 -16.93
CA ALA A 171 -13.91 -25.49 -17.94
C ALA A 171 -14.89 -24.52 -17.29
N LEU A 172 -14.85 -23.26 -17.73
CA LEU A 172 -15.69 -22.18 -17.27
C LEU A 172 -16.85 -21.98 -18.26
N ASP A 173 -18.07 -22.33 -17.88
CA ASP A 173 -19.29 -21.90 -18.57
C ASP A 173 -20.03 -20.84 -17.73
N ILE A 174 -21.01 -20.15 -18.31
CA ILE A 174 -21.72 -19.04 -17.61
C ILE A 174 -22.54 -19.56 -16.42
N GLU A 175 -23.03 -20.80 -16.48
CA GLU A 175 -23.93 -21.38 -15.46
C GLU A 175 -23.29 -22.49 -14.61
N VAL A 176 -22.28 -23.20 -15.14
CA VAL A 176 -21.66 -24.36 -14.48
C VAL A 176 -20.14 -24.31 -14.68
N THR A 177 -19.41 -24.58 -13.61
CA THR A 177 -17.95 -24.72 -13.68
C THR A 177 -17.57 -26.16 -13.40
N ASP A 178 -16.95 -26.80 -14.39
CA ASP A 178 -16.39 -28.13 -14.23
C ASP A 178 -14.92 -28.01 -13.82
N HIS A 179 -14.63 -28.42 -12.60
CA HIS A 179 -13.29 -28.45 -12.05
C HIS A 179 -12.68 -29.83 -12.28
N THR A 180 -11.50 -29.88 -12.91
CA THR A 180 -10.62 -31.02 -12.74
C THR A 180 -9.78 -30.76 -11.49
N PRO A 181 -9.67 -31.71 -10.54
CA PRO A 181 -8.79 -31.56 -9.39
C PRO A 181 -7.39 -31.19 -9.88
N ALA A 182 -6.73 -30.26 -9.19
CA ALA A 182 -5.32 -30.01 -9.43
C ALA A 182 -4.56 -31.33 -9.24
N ALA A 183 -4.01 -31.88 -10.32
CA ALA A 183 -3.13 -33.01 -10.21
C ALA A 183 -1.82 -32.45 -9.66
N THR A 184 -1.53 -32.68 -8.38
CA THR A 184 -0.22 -32.34 -7.80
C THR A 184 0.82 -33.29 -8.37
N ARG A 185 1.16 -33.10 -9.65
CA ARG A 185 2.26 -33.78 -10.29
C ARG A 185 3.52 -33.05 -9.88
N ARG A 186 3.96 -33.27 -8.63
CA ARG A 186 5.31 -32.87 -8.24
C ARG A 186 6.26 -33.64 -9.15
N PRO A 187 7.22 -32.97 -9.81
CA PRO A 187 8.33 -33.66 -10.45
C PRO A 187 8.90 -34.67 -9.46
N ARG A 188 9.36 -35.83 -9.94
CA ARG A 188 10.10 -36.74 -9.06
C ARG A 188 11.28 -35.94 -8.50
N PRO A 189 11.44 -35.87 -7.16
CA PRO A 189 12.53 -35.10 -6.58
C PRO A 189 13.85 -35.62 -7.15
N ILE A 190 14.69 -34.69 -7.58
CA ILE A 190 16.02 -34.98 -8.11
C ILE A 190 17.07 -34.69 -7.05
N SER A 191 18.30 -35.19 -7.26
CA SER A 191 19.41 -34.89 -6.36
C SER A 191 19.78 -33.41 -6.42
N ALA A 192 20.33 -32.87 -5.32
CA ALA A 192 20.78 -31.47 -5.25
C ALA A 192 21.74 -31.11 -6.40
N ARG A 193 22.65 -32.02 -6.76
CA ARG A 193 23.57 -31.86 -7.89
C ARG A 193 22.83 -31.71 -9.23
N MET A 194 21.78 -32.50 -9.47
CA MET A 194 20.99 -32.41 -10.70
C MET A 194 20.15 -31.14 -10.73
N ALA A 195 19.52 -30.77 -9.61
CA ALA A 195 18.73 -29.54 -9.49
C ALA A 195 19.58 -28.30 -9.80
N LEU A 196 20.78 -28.21 -9.23
CA LEU A 196 21.74 -27.15 -9.56
C LEU A 196 22.09 -27.12 -11.05
N ARG A 197 22.39 -28.29 -11.62
CA ARG A 197 22.75 -28.39 -13.03
C ARG A 197 21.63 -27.92 -13.96
N TRP A 198 20.37 -28.17 -13.59
CA TRP A 198 19.21 -27.71 -14.37
C TRP A 198 18.91 -26.23 -14.16
N ALA A 199 19.19 -25.71 -12.97
CA ALA A 199 18.97 -24.30 -12.66
C ALA A 199 20.03 -23.38 -13.28
N VAL A 200 21.23 -23.88 -13.55
CA VAL A 200 22.30 -23.16 -14.27
C VAL A 200 21.99 -23.14 -15.77
N THR A 201 21.54 -21.99 -16.25
CA THR A 201 21.25 -21.73 -17.66
C THR A 201 22.43 -21.02 -18.34
N PRO A 202 22.59 -21.16 -19.67
CA PRO A 202 23.50 -20.30 -20.43
C PRO A 202 23.04 -18.84 -20.38
N GLY A 203 23.98 -17.91 -20.20
CA GLY A 203 23.70 -16.47 -20.14
C GLY A 203 24.42 -15.78 -18.99
N ARG A 204 24.05 -14.53 -18.71
CA ARG A 204 24.57 -13.78 -17.56
C ARG A 204 23.89 -14.29 -16.31
N LEU A 205 24.59 -15.13 -15.56
CA LEU A 205 24.08 -15.77 -14.36
C LEU A 205 24.41 -14.94 -13.12
N GLY A 206 23.44 -14.75 -12.24
CA GLY A 206 23.63 -14.20 -10.91
C GLY A 206 23.29 -15.23 -9.83
N VAL A 207 23.98 -15.18 -8.70
CA VAL A 207 23.62 -15.94 -7.49
C VAL A 207 23.43 -14.98 -6.32
N ARG A 208 22.26 -15.05 -5.65
CA ARG A 208 22.07 -14.33 -4.39
C ARG A 208 22.72 -15.11 -3.27
N LEU A 209 23.68 -14.48 -2.58
CA LEU A 209 24.37 -15.09 -1.46
C LEU A 209 23.62 -14.87 -0.15
N THR A 210 23.35 -15.97 0.56
CA THR A 210 22.74 -15.96 1.90
C THR A 210 23.56 -16.84 2.85
N PRO A 211 23.54 -16.59 4.17
CA PRO A 211 24.21 -17.48 5.11
C PRO A 211 23.59 -18.89 5.09
N GLY A 212 24.41 -19.93 4.95
CA GLY A 212 23.97 -21.32 5.11
C GLY A 212 24.55 -22.30 4.09
N PRO A 213 24.48 -23.61 4.36
CA PRO A 213 25.13 -24.64 3.54
C PRO A 213 24.52 -24.76 2.14
N VAL A 214 23.22 -24.51 1.99
CA VAL A 214 22.54 -24.61 0.68
C VAL A 214 22.95 -23.46 -0.24
N SER A 215 22.98 -22.22 0.28
CA SER A 215 23.49 -21.08 -0.50
C SER A 215 24.96 -21.25 -0.85
N ALA A 216 25.76 -21.83 0.05
CA ALA A 216 27.15 -22.14 -0.21
C ALA A 216 27.34 -23.18 -1.33
N ALA A 217 26.48 -24.19 -1.38
CA ALA A 217 26.47 -25.16 -2.46
C ALA A 217 26.04 -24.55 -3.81
N ILE A 218 24.99 -23.73 -3.82
CA ILE A 218 24.55 -23.01 -5.03
C ILE A 218 25.67 -22.09 -5.53
N TYR A 219 26.33 -21.35 -4.63
CA TYR A 219 27.46 -20.51 -4.96
C TYR A 219 28.63 -21.30 -5.55
N GLY A 220 29.08 -22.36 -4.88
CA GLY A 220 30.22 -23.14 -5.34
C GLY A 220 30.03 -23.74 -6.73
N ALA A 221 28.83 -24.23 -7.00
CA ALA A 221 28.50 -24.78 -8.31
C ALA A 221 28.41 -23.71 -9.42
N THR A 222 28.07 -22.47 -9.08
CA THR A 222 27.81 -21.39 -10.05
C THR A 222 29.04 -20.53 -10.32
N VAL A 223 29.98 -20.42 -9.37
CA VAL A 223 31.29 -19.76 -9.60
C VAL A 223 32.05 -20.44 -10.73
N SER A 224 32.04 -21.78 -10.78
CA SER A 224 32.66 -22.53 -11.87
C SER A 224 31.98 -22.28 -13.23
N ALA A 225 30.77 -21.75 -13.24
CA ALA A 225 30.03 -21.36 -14.44
C ALA A 225 30.14 -19.86 -14.79
N GLY A 226 30.97 -19.10 -14.06
CA GLY A 226 31.19 -17.66 -14.32
C GLY A 226 30.07 -16.74 -13.82
N ALA A 227 29.28 -17.17 -12.82
CA ALA A 227 28.19 -16.37 -12.27
C ALA A 227 28.68 -15.12 -11.53
N SER A 228 27.97 -14.00 -11.71
CA SER A 228 28.11 -12.79 -10.91
C SER A 228 27.53 -13.00 -9.51
N VAL A 229 28.26 -12.54 -8.50
CA VAL A 229 27.85 -12.63 -7.11
C VAL A 229 27.00 -11.43 -6.73
N VAL A 230 25.81 -11.68 -6.18
CA VAL A 230 24.92 -10.63 -5.68
C VAL A 230 24.75 -10.81 -4.17
N SER A 231 25.43 -9.99 -3.38
CA SER A 231 25.47 -10.11 -1.91
C SER A 231 24.91 -8.90 -1.16
N GLU A 232 24.40 -7.90 -1.88
CA GLU A 232 23.85 -6.70 -1.26
C GLU A 232 22.42 -6.92 -0.79
N ILE A 233 22.13 -6.42 0.41
CA ILE A 233 20.78 -6.37 0.98
C ILE A 233 20.17 -5.02 0.59
N PRO A 234 19.13 -4.99 -0.27
CA PRO A 234 18.47 -3.75 -0.65
C PRO A 234 17.84 -3.05 0.56
N ALA A 235 17.69 -1.73 0.48
CA ALA A 235 16.91 -0.99 1.47
C ALA A 235 15.44 -1.48 1.48
N VAL A 236 14.91 -1.73 2.66
CA VAL A 236 13.49 -2.09 2.84
C VAL A 236 12.68 -0.80 2.95
N ALA A 237 12.10 -0.36 1.84
CA ALA A 237 11.29 0.86 1.79
C ALA A 237 10.19 0.81 0.71
N ASP A 238 10.40 0.08 -0.39
CA ASP A 238 9.53 0.15 -1.58
C ASP A 238 8.41 -0.90 -1.55
N LEU A 239 7.75 -1.07 -0.40
CA LEU A 239 6.64 -2.05 -0.29
C LEU A 239 5.47 -1.73 -1.23
N SER A 240 5.21 -0.45 -1.50
CA SER A 240 4.14 -0.04 -2.42
C SER A 240 4.38 -0.54 -3.84
N GLU A 241 5.64 -0.55 -4.29
CA GLU A 241 6.05 -1.00 -5.62
C GLU A 241 6.17 -2.52 -5.65
N PHE A 242 6.76 -3.13 -4.61
CA PHE A 242 6.76 -4.58 -4.44
C PHE A 242 5.35 -5.15 -4.59
N VAL A 243 4.38 -4.62 -3.84
CA VAL A 243 2.99 -5.06 -3.91
C VAL A 243 2.35 -4.71 -5.25
N ALA A 244 2.74 -3.61 -5.91
CA ALA A 244 2.30 -3.31 -7.27
C ALA A 244 2.73 -4.38 -8.26
N ASP A 245 3.96 -4.86 -8.10
CA ASP A 245 4.54 -5.82 -9.00
C ASP A 245 4.01 -7.22 -8.78
N VAL A 246 3.90 -7.63 -7.52
CA VAL A 246 3.49 -9.00 -7.20
C VAL A 246 1.98 -9.19 -7.25
N GLY A 247 1.20 -8.10 -7.22
CA GLY A 247 -0.26 -8.02 -7.28
C GLY A 247 -0.98 -8.44 -6.00
N GLU A 248 -0.49 -9.48 -5.33
CA GLU A 248 -1.01 -9.98 -4.05
C GLU A 248 0.09 -10.04 -2.98
N PRO A 249 -0.23 -9.85 -1.69
CA PRO A 249 0.73 -9.95 -0.61
C PRO A 249 1.57 -11.24 -0.64
N LEU A 250 2.83 -11.13 -0.20
CA LEU A 250 3.74 -12.25 0.01
C LEU A 250 4.13 -12.33 1.50
N PRO A 251 4.41 -13.52 2.03
CA PRO A 251 4.32 -13.76 3.47
C PRO A 251 5.57 -13.38 4.26
N ASP A 252 6.72 -13.29 3.61
CA ASP A 252 8.02 -13.20 4.28
C ASP A 252 8.94 -12.12 3.68
N LEU A 253 9.90 -11.69 4.49
CA LEU A 253 10.92 -10.72 4.11
C LEU A 253 11.84 -11.27 3.01
N GLU A 254 12.08 -12.59 2.96
CA GLU A 254 12.96 -13.20 1.99
C GLU A 254 12.44 -13.01 0.55
N SER A 255 11.14 -13.19 0.33
CA SER A 255 10.44 -12.93 -0.93
C SER A 255 10.60 -11.47 -1.38
N TYR A 256 10.48 -10.52 -0.46
CA TYR A 256 10.73 -9.09 -0.75
C TYR A 256 12.19 -8.86 -1.17
N LEU A 257 13.14 -9.46 -0.45
CA LEU A 257 14.56 -9.29 -0.76
C LEU A 257 14.93 -9.91 -2.10
N ILE A 258 14.37 -11.07 -2.46
CA ILE A 258 14.54 -11.70 -3.77
C ILE A 258 14.04 -10.77 -4.88
N TRP A 259 12.82 -10.23 -4.74
CA TRP A 259 12.27 -9.25 -5.68
C TRP A 259 13.17 -8.02 -5.80
N ALA A 260 13.56 -7.42 -4.67
CA ALA A 260 14.36 -6.20 -4.65
C ALA A 260 15.75 -6.42 -5.24
N THR A 261 16.37 -7.57 -4.98
CA THR A 261 17.63 -7.97 -5.59
C THR A 261 17.47 -8.09 -7.10
N ALA A 262 16.46 -8.82 -7.58
CA ALA A 262 16.23 -9.03 -9.00
C ALA A 262 15.94 -7.72 -9.76
N ARG A 263 15.14 -6.83 -9.18
CA ARG A 263 14.90 -5.47 -9.69
C ARG A 263 16.19 -4.67 -9.83
N ARG A 264 17.08 -4.74 -8.84
CA ARG A 264 18.34 -3.99 -8.83
C ARG A 264 19.30 -4.42 -9.94
N VAL A 265 19.39 -5.73 -10.18
CA VAL A 265 20.31 -6.33 -11.16
C VAL A 265 19.66 -6.54 -12.53
N ALA A 266 18.45 -6.01 -12.73
CA ALA A 266 17.73 -6.10 -13.99
C ALA A 266 18.58 -5.52 -15.12
N GLY A 267 18.74 -6.28 -16.21
CA GLY A 267 19.58 -5.91 -17.34
C GLY A 267 21.07 -6.21 -17.16
N GLU A 268 21.56 -6.50 -15.95
CA GLU A 268 22.92 -6.98 -15.69
C GLU A 268 23.02 -8.50 -15.80
N ILE A 269 22.00 -9.21 -15.31
CA ILE A 269 21.89 -10.68 -15.36
C ILE A 269 20.60 -11.09 -16.07
N ASP A 270 20.63 -12.27 -16.67
CA ASP A 270 19.48 -12.90 -17.33
C ASP A 270 18.78 -13.92 -16.39
N THR A 271 19.53 -14.51 -15.45
CA THR A 271 19.01 -15.50 -14.48
C THR A 271 19.57 -15.25 -13.09
N LEU A 272 18.72 -15.28 -12.06
CA LEU A 272 19.09 -15.19 -10.64
C LEU A 272 18.76 -16.49 -9.91
N LEU A 273 19.80 -17.12 -9.35
CA LEU A 273 19.68 -18.31 -8.51
C LEU A 273 19.54 -17.95 -7.03
N ASP A 274 18.61 -18.60 -6.35
CA ASP A 274 18.32 -18.38 -4.94
C ASP A 274 18.14 -19.66 -4.12
N ALA A 275 18.51 -19.60 -2.84
CA ALA A 275 18.43 -20.69 -1.88
C ALA A 275 17.10 -20.73 -1.08
N ALA A 276 16.11 -19.93 -1.47
CA ALA A 276 14.80 -19.83 -0.83
C ALA A 276 14.16 -21.19 -0.56
N ALA A 277 13.49 -21.32 0.59
CA ALA A 277 12.76 -22.52 0.93
C ALA A 277 11.54 -22.70 0.00
N PRO A 278 11.20 -23.94 -0.42
CA PRO A 278 10.08 -24.17 -1.33
C PRO A 278 8.74 -23.64 -0.76
N GLY A 279 8.03 -22.85 -1.57
CA GLY A 279 6.72 -22.30 -1.22
C GLY A 279 5.88 -22.03 -2.47
N PRO A 280 4.54 -22.15 -2.39
CA PRO A 280 3.64 -21.98 -3.55
C PRO A 280 3.71 -20.57 -4.17
N HIS A 281 4.10 -19.58 -3.37
CA HIS A 281 4.21 -18.20 -3.79
C HIS A 281 5.44 -17.90 -4.67
N LEU A 282 6.47 -18.77 -4.63
CA LEU A 282 7.70 -18.57 -5.40
C LEU A 282 7.48 -18.62 -6.91
N ALA A 283 6.54 -19.45 -7.39
CA ALA A 283 6.19 -19.50 -8.80
C ALA A 283 5.57 -18.17 -9.26
N ARG A 284 4.70 -17.55 -8.44
CA ARG A 284 4.16 -16.23 -8.71
C ARG A 284 5.26 -15.18 -8.66
N LEU A 285 6.15 -15.21 -7.67
CA LEU A 285 7.28 -14.28 -7.58
C LEU A 285 8.18 -14.36 -8.83
N ALA A 286 8.57 -15.56 -9.26
CA ALA A 286 9.38 -15.79 -10.46
C ALA A 286 8.72 -15.24 -11.72
N ASP A 287 7.43 -15.50 -11.90
CA ASP A 287 6.64 -14.98 -13.02
C ASP A 287 6.61 -13.43 -13.02
N ARG A 288 6.38 -12.81 -11.87
CA ARG A 288 6.28 -11.35 -11.75
C ARG A 288 7.62 -10.67 -12.01
N VAL A 289 8.70 -11.22 -11.50
CA VAL A 289 10.05 -10.70 -11.71
C VAL A 289 10.47 -10.88 -13.18
N SER A 290 10.23 -12.05 -13.77
CA SER A 290 10.57 -12.30 -15.17
C SER A 290 9.82 -11.38 -16.13
N SER A 291 8.52 -11.17 -15.90
CA SER A 291 7.71 -10.30 -16.77
C SER A 291 8.13 -8.83 -16.68
N ARG A 292 8.43 -8.31 -15.50
CA ARG A 292 8.70 -6.88 -15.28
C ARG A 292 10.16 -6.48 -15.50
N TYR A 293 11.09 -7.38 -15.15
CA TYR A 293 12.52 -7.08 -15.09
C TYR A 293 13.36 -7.89 -16.08
N GLY A 294 12.76 -8.87 -16.77
CA GLY A 294 13.49 -9.74 -17.69
C GLY A 294 14.49 -10.68 -17.00
N VAL A 295 14.42 -10.81 -15.67
CA VAL A 295 15.29 -11.68 -14.87
C VAL A 295 14.55 -12.98 -14.56
N GLU A 296 15.10 -14.12 -14.99
CA GLU A 296 14.55 -15.42 -14.64
C GLU A 296 14.96 -15.84 -13.23
N LEU A 297 14.00 -16.07 -12.34
CA LEU A 297 14.28 -16.61 -11.01
C LEU A 297 14.28 -18.13 -11.03
N ARG A 298 15.31 -18.73 -10.43
CA ARG A 298 15.46 -20.19 -10.31
C ARG A 298 15.71 -20.58 -8.86
N PHE A 299 14.95 -21.58 -8.39
CA PHE A 299 14.98 -22.07 -7.02
C PHE A 299 15.32 -23.57 -6.98
N PRO A 300 16.61 -23.95 -6.98
CA PRO A 300 17.02 -25.36 -7.06
C PRO A 300 16.40 -26.26 -5.98
N ARG A 301 16.07 -25.69 -4.81
CA ARG A 301 15.45 -26.43 -3.71
C ARG A 301 14.04 -26.93 -4.02
N CYS A 302 13.31 -26.26 -4.92
CA CYS A 302 11.96 -26.65 -5.30
C CYS A 302 11.91 -28.00 -6.03
N ASP A 303 13.02 -28.40 -6.68
CA ASP A 303 13.13 -29.65 -7.43
C ASP A 303 13.68 -30.82 -6.58
N THR A 304 14.09 -30.54 -5.34
CA THR A 304 14.72 -31.53 -4.44
C THR A 304 13.78 -32.04 -3.35
N ALA A 305 14.13 -33.18 -2.74
CA ALA A 305 13.48 -33.61 -1.50
C ALA A 305 13.77 -32.64 -0.35
N ALA A 306 12.88 -32.53 0.64
CA ALA A 306 13.02 -31.60 1.75
C ALA A 306 14.27 -31.87 2.61
N ASP A 307 14.70 -33.12 2.66
CA ASP A 307 15.88 -33.65 3.36
C ASP A 307 17.09 -33.86 2.43
N ALA A 308 17.06 -33.30 1.21
CA ALA A 308 18.18 -33.44 0.28
C ALA A 308 19.49 -32.95 0.89
N ASP A 309 20.55 -33.74 0.72
CA ASP A 309 21.88 -33.39 1.21
C ASP A 309 22.57 -32.40 0.26
N TRP A 310 22.90 -31.23 0.78
CA TRP A 310 23.63 -30.17 0.09
C TRP A 310 25.08 -30.06 0.56
N SER A 311 25.46 -30.79 1.62
CA SER A 311 26.76 -30.67 2.27
C SER A 311 27.93 -31.09 1.36
N GLU A 312 27.73 -32.11 0.53
CA GLU A 312 28.73 -32.58 -0.45
C GLU A 312 29.07 -31.53 -1.52
N LEU A 313 28.20 -30.56 -1.75
CA LEU A 313 28.34 -29.52 -2.76
C LEU A 313 28.77 -28.18 -2.15
N ALA A 314 28.72 -28.06 -0.83
CA ALA A 314 29.05 -26.84 -0.13
C ALA A 314 30.55 -26.52 -0.28
N VAL A 315 30.84 -25.29 -0.69
CA VAL A 315 32.19 -24.74 -0.69
C VAL A 315 32.29 -23.61 0.33
N PRO A 316 33.50 -23.22 0.77
CA PRO A 316 33.66 -21.99 1.52
C PRO A 316 33.14 -20.80 0.72
N THR A 317 32.07 -20.16 1.20
CA THR A 317 31.59 -18.89 0.64
C THR A 317 32.50 -17.75 1.06
N PRO A 318 32.60 -16.68 0.25
CA PRO A 318 33.19 -15.43 0.73
C PRO A 318 32.44 -14.93 1.98
N SER A 319 33.04 -14.01 2.72
CA SER A 319 32.34 -13.32 3.81
C SER A 319 31.14 -12.56 3.23
N VAL A 320 29.93 -12.96 3.60
CA VAL A 320 28.68 -12.32 3.19
C VAL A 320 28.09 -11.59 4.37
N THR A 321 27.58 -10.38 4.13
CA THR A 321 26.81 -9.66 5.14
C THR A 321 25.55 -10.48 5.45
N PRO A 322 25.32 -10.87 6.71
CA PRO A 322 24.13 -11.65 7.05
C PRO A 322 22.88 -10.86 6.68
N ILE A 323 21.88 -11.57 6.13
CA ILE A 323 20.56 -10.99 5.88
C ILE A 323 20.03 -10.42 7.21
N PRO A 324 19.56 -9.16 7.26
CA PRO A 324 18.98 -8.63 8.47
C PRO A 324 17.76 -9.46 8.83
N SER A 325 17.61 -9.79 10.11
CA SER A 325 16.40 -10.50 10.54
C SER A 325 15.17 -9.66 10.22
N THR A 326 14.02 -10.32 10.02
CA THR A 326 12.72 -9.62 9.89
C THR A 326 12.53 -8.62 11.03
N ALA A 327 12.95 -8.98 12.24
CA ALA A 327 12.91 -8.11 13.40
C ALA A 327 13.82 -6.87 13.29
N ASP A 328 15.05 -7.01 12.77
CA ASP A 328 15.96 -5.87 12.55
C ASP A 328 15.39 -4.89 11.53
N VAL A 329 14.85 -5.42 10.43
CA VAL A 329 14.24 -4.60 9.38
C VAL A 329 13.03 -3.86 9.92
N LEU A 330 12.12 -4.57 10.57
CA LEU A 330 10.90 -3.98 11.13
C LEU A 330 11.18 -2.94 12.21
N ARG A 331 12.24 -3.10 13.01
CA ARG A 331 12.69 -2.06 13.96
C ARG A 331 13.16 -0.79 13.26
N ARG A 332 13.85 -0.90 12.11
CA ARG A 332 14.29 0.26 11.31
C ARG A 332 13.11 1.02 10.69
N VAL A 333 12.07 0.32 10.28
CA VAL A 333 10.84 0.93 9.71
C VAL A 333 9.73 1.15 10.76
N GLY A 334 10.08 1.12 12.05
CA GLY A 334 9.14 1.12 13.18
C GLY A 334 7.96 2.11 13.08
N PRO A 335 8.17 3.39 12.70
CA PRO A 335 7.08 4.35 12.52
C PRO A 335 6.10 3.96 11.40
N ALA A 336 6.60 3.51 10.25
CA ALA A 336 5.77 3.08 9.12
C ALA A 336 5.05 1.75 9.41
N LEU A 337 5.76 0.82 10.08
CA LEU A 337 5.17 -0.41 10.57
C LEU A 337 4.02 -0.12 11.51
N ALA A 338 4.21 0.78 12.47
CA ALA A 338 3.16 1.10 13.41
C ALA A 338 1.98 1.82 12.77
N ALA A 339 2.22 2.70 11.80
CA ALA A 339 1.17 3.32 11.00
C ALA A 339 0.30 2.27 10.29
N SER A 340 0.91 1.19 9.80
CA SER A 340 0.23 0.09 9.14
C SER A 340 -0.49 -0.86 10.10
N VAL A 341 0.13 -1.19 11.23
CA VAL A 341 -0.36 -2.15 12.23
C VAL A 341 -1.49 -1.56 13.08
N LEU A 342 -1.48 -0.24 13.27
CA LEU A 342 -2.48 0.51 14.01
C LEU A 342 -3.50 1.20 13.09
N HIS A 343 -3.53 0.84 11.80
CA HIS A 343 -4.53 1.34 10.87
C HIS A 343 -5.87 0.61 11.11
N GLY A 344 -6.83 1.31 11.70
CA GLY A 344 -8.10 0.74 12.18
C GLY A 344 -8.05 0.46 13.68
N ALA A 345 -9.22 0.44 14.33
CA ALA A 345 -9.39 0.40 15.80
C ALA A 345 -8.27 -0.41 16.49
N PRO A 346 -7.28 0.26 17.10
CA PRO A 346 -6.03 -0.40 17.50
C PRO A 346 -6.33 -1.47 18.54
N SER A 347 -6.19 -2.74 18.15
CA SER A 347 -6.34 -3.83 19.10
C SER A 347 -5.19 -3.78 20.11
N SER A 348 -5.49 -4.01 21.38
CA SER A 348 -4.47 -4.09 22.44
C SER A 348 -3.37 -5.11 22.08
N ALA A 349 -3.72 -6.19 21.38
CA ALA A 349 -2.79 -7.23 20.94
C ALA A 349 -1.73 -6.70 19.95
N ALA A 350 -2.14 -5.91 18.95
CA ALA A 350 -1.23 -5.35 17.96
C ALA A 350 -0.23 -4.37 18.57
N VAL A 351 -0.69 -3.53 19.51
CA VAL A 351 0.17 -2.61 20.27
C VAL A 351 1.16 -3.39 21.13
N THR A 352 0.73 -4.45 21.81
CA THR A 352 1.62 -5.33 22.59
C THR A 352 2.67 -5.98 21.72
N GLN A 353 2.29 -6.58 20.58
CA GLN A 353 3.21 -7.20 19.63
C GLN A 353 4.27 -6.23 19.10
N LEU A 354 3.86 -5.00 18.77
CA LEU A 354 4.79 -3.96 18.36
C LEU A 354 5.74 -3.57 19.51
N GLY A 355 5.21 -3.40 20.72
CA GLY A 355 6.02 -3.11 21.92
C GLY A 355 7.05 -4.21 22.22
N THR A 356 6.68 -5.48 22.10
CA THR A 356 7.60 -6.62 22.29
C THR A 356 8.69 -6.63 21.21
N LEU A 357 8.33 -6.37 19.94
CA LEU A 357 9.29 -6.29 18.85
C LEU A 357 10.34 -5.20 19.08
N LEU A 358 9.89 -4.00 19.43
CA LEU A 358 10.75 -2.85 19.65
C LEU A 358 11.62 -3.00 20.91
N SER A 359 11.18 -3.81 21.87
CA SER A 359 11.95 -4.17 23.07
C SER A 359 13.02 -5.25 22.80
N GLY A 360 13.07 -5.80 21.58
CA GLY A 360 14.12 -6.72 21.12
C GLY A 360 13.67 -8.18 20.93
N ASP A 361 12.41 -8.52 21.19
CA ASP A 361 11.90 -9.89 20.97
C ASP A 361 11.53 -10.08 19.48
N PRO A 362 12.16 -11.04 18.75
CA PRO A 362 11.85 -11.27 17.34
C PRO A 362 10.57 -12.08 17.11
N ALA A 363 9.98 -12.70 18.13
CA ALA A 363 8.81 -13.59 17.98
C ALA A 363 7.64 -12.99 17.17
N PRO A 364 7.23 -11.72 17.34
CA PRO A 364 6.13 -11.15 16.57
C PRO A 364 6.52 -10.69 15.15
N ALA A 365 7.79 -10.79 14.74
CA ALA A 365 8.30 -10.15 13.53
C ALA A 365 7.58 -10.60 12.26
N GLU A 366 7.44 -11.90 12.03
CA GLU A 366 6.75 -12.41 10.83
C GLU A 366 5.28 -11.98 10.78
N ALA A 367 4.57 -12.07 11.91
CA ALA A 367 3.18 -11.63 12.00
C ALA A 367 3.03 -10.13 11.70
N LEU A 368 3.96 -9.30 12.21
CA LEU A 368 3.98 -7.87 11.98
C LEU A 368 4.37 -7.51 10.54
N PHE A 369 5.30 -8.25 9.92
CA PHE A 369 5.65 -8.10 8.51
C PHE A 369 4.44 -8.38 7.61
N ARG A 370 3.72 -9.49 7.83
CA ARG A 370 2.50 -9.82 7.08
C ARG A 370 1.43 -8.72 7.21
N ARG A 371 1.22 -8.17 8.41
CA ARG A 371 0.33 -7.02 8.61
C ARG A 371 0.79 -5.79 7.84
N HIS A 372 2.09 -5.54 7.81
CA HIS A 372 2.68 -4.40 7.12
C HIS A 372 2.47 -4.49 5.59
N VAL A 373 2.78 -5.63 5.00
CA VAL A 373 2.57 -5.88 3.56
C VAL A 373 1.09 -5.86 3.21
N LEU A 374 0.22 -6.46 4.04
CA LEU A 374 -1.23 -6.42 3.82
C LEU A 374 -1.76 -4.98 3.85
N ALA A 375 -1.33 -4.16 4.79
CA ALA A 375 -1.75 -2.77 4.87
C ALA A 375 -1.28 -1.96 3.65
N ALA A 376 -0.06 -2.20 3.15
CA ALA A 376 0.42 -1.61 1.91
C ALA A 376 -0.46 -2.02 0.71
N TRP A 377 -0.89 -3.29 0.65
CA TRP A 377 -1.81 -3.77 -0.37
C TRP A 377 -3.22 -3.17 -0.25
N LEU A 378 -3.78 -3.11 0.95
CA LEU A 378 -5.10 -2.49 1.19
C LEU A 378 -5.10 -1.00 0.83
N ALA A 379 -4.01 -0.28 1.11
CA ALA A 379 -3.90 1.14 0.79
C ALA A 379 -3.94 1.41 -0.72
N ARG A 380 -3.47 0.47 -1.57
CA ARG A 380 -3.53 0.59 -3.03
C ARG A 380 -4.96 0.54 -3.57
N HIS A 381 -5.82 -0.20 -2.89
CA HIS A 381 -7.22 -0.44 -3.29
C HIS A 381 -8.22 0.35 -2.45
N ALA A 382 -7.73 1.13 -1.49
CA ALA A 382 -8.56 2.03 -0.73
C ALA A 382 -9.15 3.07 -1.69
N PRO A 383 -10.48 3.31 -1.67
CA PRO A 383 -11.06 4.35 -2.49
C PRO A 383 -10.34 5.66 -2.18
N THR A 384 -9.97 6.41 -3.22
CA THR A 384 -9.46 7.77 -3.08
C THR A 384 -10.50 8.55 -2.28
N ALA A 385 -10.19 8.83 -1.01
CA ALA A 385 -11.15 9.45 -0.12
C ALA A 385 -11.52 10.82 -0.71
N ALA A 386 -12.79 11.01 -1.06
CA ALA A 386 -13.28 12.31 -1.53
C ALA A 386 -12.84 13.41 -0.55
N PRO A 387 -12.46 14.61 -1.01
CA PRO A 387 -11.97 15.68 -0.13
C PRO A 387 -13.02 15.99 0.95
N GLU A 388 -12.70 15.72 2.22
CA GLU A 388 -13.63 15.95 3.35
C GLU A 388 -13.77 17.43 3.70
N SER A 389 -12.75 18.25 3.41
CA SER A 389 -12.77 19.67 3.70
C SER A 389 -13.07 20.47 2.42
N SER A 390 -14.36 20.70 2.18
CA SER A 390 -14.80 21.64 1.15
C SER A 390 -14.58 23.08 1.62
N PRO A 391 -14.30 24.02 0.69
CA PRO A 391 -14.26 25.43 1.04
C PRO A 391 -15.55 25.88 1.72
N ASP A 392 -15.42 26.71 2.76
CA ASP A 392 -16.56 27.18 3.52
C ASP A 392 -16.45 28.68 3.86
N ASP A 393 -17.59 29.29 4.17
CA ASP A 393 -17.69 30.73 4.39
C ASP A 393 -17.93 31.04 5.88
N VAL A 394 -17.10 31.91 6.46
CA VAL A 394 -17.18 32.35 7.86
C VAL A 394 -17.31 33.86 7.95
N ILE A 395 -18.18 34.32 8.85
CA ILE A 395 -18.34 35.74 9.14
C ILE A 395 -17.45 36.10 10.34
N ALA A 396 -16.47 36.97 10.12
CA ALA A 396 -15.55 37.43 11.16
C ALA A 396 -15.14 38.89 10.91
N GLY A 397 -15.06 39.70 11.97
CA GLY A 397 -14.73 41.14 11.86
C GLY A 397 -15.71 41.93 10.99
N GLY A 398 -16.98 41.52 10.92
CA GLY A 398 -18.01 42.18 10.10
C GLY A 398 -17.89 41.92 8.58
N ARG A 399 -17.01 41.02 8.15
CA ARG A 399 -16.85 40.60 6.74
C ARG A 399 -17.03 39.09 6.60
N THR A 400 -17.36 38.65 5.39
CA THR A 400 -17.39 37.22 5.03
C THR A 400 -16.04 36.81 4.48
N TRP A 401 -15.53 35.66 4.93
CA TRP A 401 -14.25 35.09 4.54
C TRP A 401 -14.48 33.70 4.00
N ARG A 402 -13.91 33.39 2.83
CA ARG A 402 -13.89 32.04 2.29
C ARG A 402 -12.62 31.34 2.73
N ARG A 403 -12.76 30.26 3.49
CA ARG A 403 -11.68 29.39 3.91
C ARG A 403 -11.51 28.31 2.86
N THR A 404 -10.31 28.24 2.27
CA THR A 404 -9.92 27.24 1.29
C THR A 404 -8.84 26.37 1.92
N PRO A 405 -9.15 25.13 2.31
CA PRO A 405 -8.16 24.16 2.75
C PRO A 405 -7.18 23.84 1.62
N VAL A 406 -5.89 23.77 1.94
CA VAL A 406 -4.82 23.47 0.98
C VAL A 406 -4.25 22.10 1.29
N GLU A 407 -4.41 21.15 0.36
CA GLU A 407 -3.80 19.83 0.48
C GLU A 407 -2.31 19.91 0.15
N THR A 408 -1.48 19.32 1.01
CA THR A 408 -0.02 19.29 0.85
C THR A 408 0.51 17.87 0.96
N GLU A 409 1.82 17.71 0.75
CA GLU A 409 2.55 16.54 1.22
C GLU A 409 2.41 16.31 2.74
N ILE A 410 2.61 15.06 3.17
CA ILE A 410 2.59 14.70 4.59
C ILE A 410 3.83 15.28 5.28
N MET A 411 3.59 16.11 6.30
CA MET A 411 4.65 16.64 7.16
C MET A 411 5.30 15.53 7.98
N GLN A 412 6.63 15.56 8.06
CA GLN A 412 7.48 14.67 8.83
C GLN A 412 8.21 15.44 9.94
N PRO A 413 8.64 14.75 11.02
CA PRO A 413 9.53 15.35 12.01
C PRO A 413 10.82 15.90 11.39
N GLY A 414 11.16 17.15 11.71
CA GLY A 414 12.35 17.84 11.20
C GLY A 414 12.15 18.57 9.87
N ASP A 415 10.97 18.49 9.24
CA ASP A 415 10.71 19.18 7.99
C ASP A 415 10.79 20.72 8.11
N PRO A 416 11.36 21.40 7.10
CA PRO A 416 11.31 22.86 7.00
C PRO A 416 9.89 23.31 6.60
N LEU A 417 9.04 23.54 7.61
CA LEU A 417 7.62 23.82 7.42
C LEU A 417 7.36 25.03 6.50
N PRO A 418 8.00 26.21 6.70
CA PRO A 418 7.77 27.38 5.85
C PRO A 418 8.02 27.11 4.36
N GLU A 419 9.15 26.48 4.04
CA GLU A 419 9.58 26.19 2.68
C GLU A 419 8.66 25.18 2.00
N LYS A 420 8.24 24.14 2.73
CA LYS A 420 7.29 23.17 2.22
C LYS A 420 5.92 23.78 1.93
N LEU A 421 5.46 24.73 2.75
CA LEU A 421 4.16 25.38 2.56
C LEU A 421 4.18 26.44 1.47
N ALA A 422 5.32 27.12 1.26
CA ALA A 422 5.40 28.30 0.42
C ALA A 422 4.88 28.07 -1.01
N TRP A 423 5.25 26.96 -1.64
CA TRP A 423 4.80 26.64 -3.01
C TRP A 423 3.28 26.46 -3.08
N TYR A 424 2.69 25.64 -2.20
CA TYR A 424 1.25 25.38 -2.17
C TYR A 424 0.44 26.65 -1.88
N VAL A 425 0.94 27.49 -0.98
CA VAL A 425 0.29 28.77 -0.64
C VAL A 425 0.36 29.73 -1.82
N ALA A 426 1.53 29.87 -2.46
CA ALA A 426 1.70 30.76 -3.61
C ALA A 426 0.83 30.33 -4.80
N GLU A 427 0.77 29.03 -5.09
CA GLU A 427 -0.09 28.50 -6.14
C GLU A 427 -1.57 28.79 -5.85
N THR A 428 -2.02 28.57 -4.60
CA THR A 428 -3.42 28.78 -4.23
C THR A 428 -3.79 30.26 -4.13
N ALA A 429 -2.86 31.13 -3.72
CA ALA A 429 -3.06 32.56 -3.60
C ALA A 429 -2.92 33.32 -4.93
N SER A 430 -2.53 32.63 -6.01
CA SER A 430 -2.22 33.26 -7.29
C SER A 430 -3.40 34.09 -7.82
N GLY A 431 -3.13 35.36 -8.15
CA GLY A 431 -4.13 36.27 -8.69
C GLY A 431 -5.15 36.79 -7.66
N THR A 432 -4.89 36.63 -6.36
CA THR A 432 -5.71 37.26 -5.32
C THR A 432 -5.56 38.78 -5.32
N THR A 433 -6.68 39.49 -5.21
CA THR A 433 -6.74 40.96 -5.12
C THR A 433 -7.30 41.46 -3.80
N GLU A 434 -7.84 40.55 -2.98
CA GLU A 434 -8.49 40.86 -1.70
C GLU A 434 -7.57 40.48 -0.53
N PRO A 435 -7.72 41.13 0.64
CA PRO A 435 -6.96 40.78 1.83
C PRO A 435 -7.18 39.32 2.25
N TRP A 436 -6.11 38.65 2.66
CA TRP A 436 -6.16 37.23 2.99
C TRP A 436 -5.24 36.86 4.15
N TYR A 437 -5.54 35.73 4.81
CA TYR A 437 -4.77 35.18 5.92
C TYR A 437 -4.31 33.75 5.63
N VAL A 438 -3.14 33.40 6.14
CA VAL A 438 -2.64 32.03 6.18
C VAL A 438 -2.92 31.46 7.57
N LEU A 439 -3.71 30.40 7.66
CA LEU A 439 -3.90 29.63 8.89
C LEU A 439 -3.10 28.35 8.76
N VAL A 440 -2.24 28.07 9.73
CA VAL A 440 -1.42 26.87 9.84
C VAL A 440 -1.90 26.05 11.03
N SER A 441 -2.05 24.75 10.85
CA SER A 441 -2.48 23.85 11.93
C SER A 441 -1.39 23.70 12.98
N ALA A 442 -1.75 23.91 14.25
CA ALA A 442 -0.90 23.60 15.40
C ALA A 442 -0.40 22.13 15.38
N LYS A 443 -1.20 21.21 14.81
CA LYS A 443 -0.82 19.81 14.59
C LYS A 443 0.39 19.70 13.65
N ALA A 444 0.37 20.42 12.53
CA ALA A 444 1.44 20.39 11.54
C ALA A 444 2.74 20.95 12.13
N VAL A 445 2.66 22.07 12.85
CA VAL A 445 3.79 22.65 13.58
C VAL A 445 4.34 21.66 14.62
N ALA A 446 3.48 21.00 15.39
CA ALA A 446 3.91 20.01 16.37
C ALA A 446 4.60 18.78 15.73
N VAL A 447 4.14 18.35 14.54
CA VAL A 447 4.77 17.25 13.78
C VAL A 447 6.17 17.65 13.34
N THR A 448 6.35 18.78 12.67
CA THR A 448 7.66 19.21 12.16
C THR A 448 8.65 19.50 13.29
N GLN A 449 8.18 19.97 14.44
CA GLN A 449 8.99 20.13 15.65
C GLN A 449 9.32 18.82 16.38
N GLY A 450 8.90 17.66 15.87
CA GLY A 450 9.15 16.34 16.48
C GLY A 450 8.43 16.13 17.81
N ARG A 451 7.27 16.77 17.99
CA ARG A 451 6.49 16.77 19.25
C ARG A 451 5.33 15.78 19.25
N VAL A 452 5.27 14.93 18.25
CA VAL A 452 4.35 13.80 18.18
C VAL A 452 5.10 12.55 18.61
N ARG A 453 4.69 11.98 19.75
CA ARG A 453 5.34 10.80 20.32
C ARG A 453 4.50 9.56 20.05
N PRO A 454 5.04 8.53 19.38
CA PRO A 454 4.31 7.29 19.18
C PRO A 454 3.85 6.65 20.49
N VAL A 455 2.67 6.03 20.49
CA VAL A 455 2.02 5.51 21.71
C VAL A 455 2.91 4.53 22.49
N TRP A 456 3.67 3.68 21.80
CA TRP A 456 4.53 2.66 22.41
C TRP A 456 5.83 3.20 23.01
N GLU A 457 6.24 4.43 22.67
CA GLU A 457 7.41 5.07 23.29
C GLU A 457 7.07 5.74 24.63
N ILE A 458 5.78 5.85 24.94
CA ILE A 458 5.31 6.56 26.13
C ILE A 458 5.17 5.57 27.28
N THR A 459 6.21 5.49 28.12
CA THR A 459 6.20 4.66 29.32
C THR A 459 5.41 5.33 30.45
N PRO A 460 4.25 4.78 30.89
CA PRO A 460 3.42 5.42 31.90
C PRO A 460 3.99 5.23 33.32
N GLY A 461 4.32 6.34 33.96
CA GLY A 461 4.73 6.40 35.36
C GLY A 461 3.55 6.35 36.33
N PHE A 462 3.85 6.41 37.63
CA PHE A 462 2.85 6.30 38.70
C PHE A 462 1.70 7.31 38.57
N ALA A 463 2.02 8.60 38.36
CA ALA A 463 1.00 9.64 38.26
C ALA A 463 0.04 9.42 37.07
N ALA A 464 0.56 8.96 35.93
CA ALA A 464 -0.25 8.66 34.75
C ALA A 464 -1.20 7.47 34.98
N ARG A 465 -0.73 6.44 35.69
CA ARG A 465 -1.57 5.29 36.09
C ARG A 465 -2.67 5.70 37.06
N CYS A 466 -2.38 6.59 38.01
CA CYS A 466 -3.40 7.14 38.90
C CYS A 466 -4.45 7.96 38.14
N VAL A 467 -4.02 8.84 37.23
CA VAL A 467 -4.94 9.63 36.38
C VAL A 467 -5.81 8.70 35.54
N SER A 468 -5.22 7.70 34.88
CA SER A 468 -5.92 6.69 34.09
C SER A 468 -6.99 5.94 34.89
N ALA A 469 -6.69 5.52 36.13
CA ALA A 469 -7.65 4.88 37.02
C ALA A 469 -8.82 5.80 37.41
N LEU A 470 -8.60 7.12 37.49
CA LEU A 470 -9.62 8.10 37.86
C LEU A 470 -10.51 8.51 36.69
N THR A 471 -9.94 8.65 35.48
CA THR A 471 -10.62 9.17 34.28
C THR A 471 -11.09 8.08 33.32
N GLY A 472 -10.49 6.88 33.36
CA GLY A 472 -10.70 5.81 32.38
C GLY A 472 -9.90 5.99 31.09
N GLU A 473 -9.10 7.05 30.96
CA GLU A 473 -8.24 7.28 29.79
C GLU A 473 -7.04 6.33 29.77
N PRO A 474 -6.48 6.00 28.60
CA PRO A 474 -5.32 5.12 28.55
C PRO A 474 -4.09 5.73 29.26
N PRO A 475 -3.27 4.92 29.98
CA PRO A 475 -2.14 5.43 30.77
C PRO A 475 -1.11 6.23 29.97
N TRP A 476 -0.88 5.91 28.70
CA TRP A 476 0.05 6.65 27.84
C TRP A 476 -0.46 8.07 27.52
N LEU A 477 -1.79 8.27 27.41
CA LEU A 477 -2.36 9.59 27.16
C LEU A 477 -2.20 10.48 28.41
N ALA A 478 -2.51 9.91 29.57
CA ALA A 478 -2.30 10.56 30.85
C ALA A 478 -0.81 10.93 31.08
N GLN A 479 0.11 10.06 30.68
CA GLN A 479 1.56 10.32 30.77
C GLN A 479 1.98 11.53 29.92
N SER A 480 1.45 11.66 28.71
CA SER A 480 1.71 12.82 27.86
C SER A 480 1.17 14.12 28.45
N ALA A 481 -0.02 14.10 29.05
CA ALA A 481 -0.56 15.25 29.76
C ALA A 481 0.30 15.63 30.99
N VAL A 482 0.74 14.64 31.76
CA VAL A 482 1.63 14.83 32.93
C VAL A 482 2.93 15.52 32.54
N ALA A 483 3.49 15.22 31.37
CA ALA A 483 4.73 15.82 30.88
C ALA A 483 4.63 17.34 30.62
N TYR A 484 3.43 17.87 30.38
CA TYR A 484 3.19 19.30 30.09
C TYR A 484 2.62 20.12 31.26
N GLY A 485 2.54 19.52 32.44
CA GLY A 485 2.13 20.22 33.66
C GLY A 485 2.95 19.70 34.82
N SER A 486 2.35 18.82 35.60
CA SER A 486 3.04 18.01 36.60
C SER A 486 2.15 16.85 37.04
N GLY A 487 2.74 15.80 37.61
CA GLY A 487 1.98 14.65 38.11
C GLY A 487 0.92 15.05 39.14
N ARG A 488 1.26 15.97 40.06
CA ARG A 488 0.33 16.49 41.08
C ARG A 488 -0.85 17.22 40.48
N ARG A 489 -0.61 18.13 39.50
CA ARG A 489 -1.67 18.89 38.82
C ARG A 489 -2.61 17.97 38.04
N ALA A 490 -2.06 17.00 37.32
CA ALA A 490 -2.86 16.05 36.55
C ALA A 490 -3.75 15.17 37.45
N ILE A 491 -3.21 14.65 38.56
CA ILE A 491 -4.00 13.86 39.54
C ILE A 491 -5.10 14.72 40.15
N MET A 492 -4.80 15.95 40.57
CA MET A 492 -5.81 16.84 41.16
C MET A 492 -6.91 17.22 40.16
N ALA A 493 -6.54 17.49 38.90
CA ALA A 493 -7.52 17.74 37.84
C ALA A 493 -8.45 16.54 37.62
N ALA A 494 -7.88 15.32 37.55
CA ALA A 494 -8.64 14.08 37.39
C ALA A 494 -9.57 13.80 38.58
N LEU A 495 -9.08 14.01 39.80
CA LEU A 495 -9.85 13.83 41.02
C LEU A 495 -11.02 14.83 41.11
N CYS A 496 -10.76 16.12 40.87
CA CYS A 496 -11.80 17.15 40.83
C CYS A 496 -12.83 16.89 39.71
N GLY A 497 -12.38 16.41 38.55
CA GLY A 497 -13.25 16.00 37.45
C GLY A 497 -14.18 14.84 37.83
N ARG A 498 -13.64 13.79 38.48
CA ARG A 498 -14.42 12.64 38.99
C ARG A 498 -15.45 13.06 40.04
N LEU A 499 -15.11 14.03 40.88
CA LEU A 499 -16.00 14.63 41.88
C LEU A 499 -16.97 15.68 41.30
N ARG A 500 -17.02 15.86 39.97
CA ARG A 500 -17.87 16.82 39.25
C ARG A 500 -17.62 18.30 39.59
N LEU A 501 -16.47 18.63 40.17
CA LEU A 501 -16.05 19.99 40.50
C LEU A 501 -15.34 20.67 39.32
N ARG A 502 -16.09 20.89 38.22
CA ARG A 502 -15.53 21.34 36.92
C ARG A 502 -14.72 22.65 37.00
N THR A 503 -15.17 23.60 37.81
CA THR A 503 -14.49 24.90 38.00
C THR A 503 -13.14 24.76 38.71
N LEU A 504 -13.05 23.84 39.67
CA LEU A 504 -11.81 23.55 40.39
C LEU A 504 -10.86 22.69 39.55
N ALA A 505 -11.38 21.73 38.78
CA ALA A 505 -10.58 20.94 37.85
C ALA A 505 -9.85 21.84 36.85
N GLY A 506 -10.55 22.84 36.28
CA GLY A 506 -9.96 23.80 35.35
C GLY A 506 -8.78 24.62 35.91
N ARG A 507 -8.69 24.82 37.23
CA ARG A 507 -7.53 25.52 37.86
C ARG A 507 -6.24 24.71 37.81
N PHE A 508 -6.33 23.39 37.70
CA PHE A 508 -5.17 22.50 37.69
C PHE A 508 -4.72 22.10 36.28
N VAL A 509 -5.54 22.32 35.26
CA VAL A 509 -5.23 21.97 33.86
C VAL A 509 -4.62 23.18 33.16
N THR A 510 -3.37 23.06 32.71
CA THR A 510 -2.71 24.10 31.89
C THR A 510 -3.18 24.05 30.43
N ASP A 511 -2.96 25.12 29.68
CA ASP A 511 -3.28 25.14 28.24
C ASP A 511 -2.46 24.10 27.46
N ALA A 512 -1.19 23.93 27.85
CA ALA A 512 -0.32 22.88 27.32
C ALA A 512 -0.85 21.46 27.59
N MET A 513 -1.47 21.21 28.75
CA MET A 513 -2.14 19.93 29.04
C MET A 513 -3.39 19.72 28.18
N ARG A 514 -4.21 20.76 27.97
CA ARG A 514 -5.41 20.70 27.11
C ARG A 514 -5.08 20.50 25.63
N ALA A 515 -3.88 20.90 25.24
CA ALA A 515 -3.38 20.79 23.88
C ALA A 515 -2.95 19.38 23.49
N VAL A 516 -2.71 18.49 24.47
CA VAL A 516 -2.33 17.11 24.20
C VAL A 516 -3.46 16.40 23.47
N ARG A 517 -3.15 15.80 22.32
CA ARG A 517 -4.15 15.09 21.50
C ARG A 517 -3.82 13.62 21.37
N PRO A 518 -4.79 12.73 21.63
CA PRO A 518 -4.62 11.31 21.34
C PRO A 518 -4.51 11.09 19.82
N PRO A 519 -3.97 9.94 19.39
CA PRO A 519 -4.02 9.54 18.00
C PRO A 519 -5.47 9.44 17.51
N ARG A 520 -5.71 9.77 16.24
CA ARG A 520 -7.03 9.71 15.60
C ARG A 520 -6.96 8.87 14.33
N ASP A 521 -8.00 8.09 14.09
CA ASP A 521 -8.08 7.22 12.91
C ASP A 521 -8.14 7.99 11.58
N ALA A 522 -8.63 9.24 11.61
CA ALA A 522 -8.65 10.11 10.44
C ALA A 522 -7.33 10.89 10.24
N ALA A 523 -6.41 10.87 11.22
CA ALA A 523 -5.16 11.60 11.12
C ALA A 523 -4.17 10.95 10.15
N VAL A 524 -3.30 11.78 9.57
CA VAL A 524 -2.25 11.38 8.62
C VAL A 524 -0.85 11.51 9.23
N GLY A 525 0.09 10.72 8.72
CA GLY A 525 1.49 10.74 9.17
C GLY A 525 1.66 10.35 10.64
N ALA A 526 2.64 10.97 11.32
CA ALA A 526 2.97 10.66 12.72
C ALA A 526 1.79 10.84 13.69
N ALA A 527 0.89 11.79 13.43
CA ALA A 527 -0.26 12.10 14.30
C ALA A 527 -1.34 11.01 14.33
N ARG A 528 -1.33 10.07 13.37
CA ARG A 528 -2.23 8.92 13.34
C ARG A 528 -1.97 7.92 14.47
N ILE A 529 -0.71 7.80 14.87
CA ILE A 529 -0.20 6.74 15.75
C ILE A 529 0.48 7.26 17.00
N GLY A 530 0.64 8.57 17.09
CA GLY A 530 1.31 9.25 18.19
C GLY A 530 0.42 10.27 18.87
N VAL A 531 0.76 10.53 20.14
CA VAL A 531 0.18 11.61 20.92
C VAL A 531 0.84 12.91 20.50
N ALA A 532 0.06 13.85 19.98
CA ALA A 532 0.57 15.17 19.62
C ALA A 532 0.61 16.08 20.84
N GLY A 533 1.78 16.68 21.11
CA GLY A 533 1.95 17.74 22.09
C GLY A 533 1.61 19.13 21.53
N PRO A 534 1.55 20.16 22.39
CA PRO A 534 1.42 21.55 21.97
C PRO A 534 2.61 22.00 21.11
N PRO A 535 2.43 22.82 20.06
CA PRO A 535 3.55 23.44 19.34
C PRO A 535 4.34 24.39 20.27
N ARG A 536 5.61 24.62 19.95
CA ARG A 536 6.46 25.64 20.59
C ARG A 536 6.55 26.88 19.70
N ASP A 537 6.71 28.03 20.34
CA ASP A 537 7.07 29.31 19.71
C ASP A 537 6.23 29.64 18.46
N GLY A 538 4.91 29.52 18.59
CA GLY A 538 3.98 29.66 17.46
C GLY A 538 4.10 31.00 16.73
N ASP A 539 4.41 32.08 17.45
CA ASP A 539 4.64 33.41 16.87
C ASP A 539 5.86 33.43 15.95
N ALA A 540 6.96 32.79 16.37
CA ALA A 540 8.17 32.68 15.57
C ALA A 540 7.93 31.86 14.30
N VAL A 541 7.20 30.75 14.42
CA VAL A 541 6.81 29.92 13.26
C VAL A 541 5.93 30.71 12.29
N ALA A 542 4.95 31.46 12.80
CA ALA A 542 4.10 32.30 11.96
C ALA A 542 4.92 33.38 11.22
N GLN A 543 5.90 33.99 11.90
CA GLN A 543 6.79 34.98 11.29
C GLN A 543 7.68 34.36 10.21
N GLU A 544 8.26 33.19 10.46
CA GLU A 544 9.12 32.48 9.50
C GLU A 544 8.37 32.08 8.22
N VAL A 545 7.09 31.71 8.35
CA VAL A 545 6.19 31.48 7.20
C VAL A 545 6.00 32.76 6.40
N LEU A 546 5.74 33.91 7.05
CA LEU A 546 5.61 35.19 6.34
C LEU A 546 6.91 35.59 5.63
N ASP A 547 8.05 35.48 6.31
CA ASP A 547 9.37 35.83 5.76
C ASP A 547 9.73 34.94 4.55
N THR A 548 9.26 33.69 4.54
CA THR A 548 9.43 32.78 3.41
C THR A 548 8.48 33.12 2.27
N LEU A 549 7.22 33.41 2.56
CA LEU A 549 6.23 33.82 1.55
C LEU A 549 6.61 35.15 0.89
N ALA A 550 7.23 36.08 1.61
CA ALA A 550 7.76 37.33 1.06
C ALA A 550 8.78 37.13 -0.08
N LYS A 551 9.46 35.97 -0.11
CA LYS A 551 10.45 35.62 -1.14
C LYS A 551 9.84 34.94 -2.36
N VAL A 552 8.61 34.40 -2.25
CA VAL A 552 7.98 33.55 -3.27
C VAL A 552 6.78 34.23 -3.93
N LEU A 553 6.01 35.02 -3.17
CA LEU A 553 4.86 35.76 -3.68
C LEU A 553 5.28 36.99 -4.47
N THR A 554 4.41 37.43 -5.38
CA THR A 554 4.58 38.74 -6.03
C THR A 554 4.33 39.87 -5.03
N GLU A 555 4.86 41.07 -5.33
CA GLU A 555 4.68 42.26 -4.47
C GLU A 555 3.18 42.58 -4.25
N ALA A 556 2.35 42.38 -5.27
CA ALA A 556 0.91 42.61 -5.19
C ALA A 556 0.19 41.60 -4.27
N GLU A 557 0.54 40.31 -4.37
CA GLU A 557 -0.05 39.25 -3.54
C GLU A 557 0.36 39.39 -2.08
N TYR A 558 1.65 39.69 -1.84
CA TYR A 558 2.19 39.88 -0.49
C TYR A 558 1.62 41.14 0.18
N ALA A 559 1.39 42.23 -0.56
CA ALA A 559 0.75 43.42 -0.02
C ALA A 559 -0.68 43.19 0.51
N GLN A 560 -1.38 42.17 0.00
CA GLN A 560 -2.71 41.77 0.48
C GLN A 560 -2.66 40.73 1.62
N LEU A 561 -1.49 40.18 1.95
CA LEU A 561 -1.34 39.20 3.02
C LEU A 561 -1.42 39.89 4.38
N ALA A 562 -2.54 39.68 5.08
CA ALA A 562 -2.85 40.35 6.35
C ALA A 562 -2.26 39.64 7.57
N GLY A 563 -1.68 38.45 7.41
CA GLY A 563 -0.92 37.76 8.45
C GLY A 563 -0.97 36.23 8.36
N CYS A 564 -0.17 35.59 9.22
CA CYS A 564 -0.08 34.15 9.39
C CYS A 564 -0.40 33.76 10.83
N ALA A 565 -1.05 32.62 11.04
CA ALA A 565 -1.48 32.18 12.35
C ALA A 565 -1.33 30.69 12.55
N VAL A 566 -0.83 30.30 13.72
CA VAL A 566 -0.85 28.90 14.16
C VAL A 566 -2.10 28.67 14.98
N VAL A 567 -3.02 27.87 14.46
CA VAL A 567 -4.34 27.63 15.06
C VAL A 567 -4.47 26.17 15.45
N GLY A 568 -4.96 25.94 16.67
CA GLY A 568 -5.33 24.61 17.14
C GLY A 568 -6.77 24.57 17.66
N PRO A 569 -7.28 23.38 17.98
CA PRO A 569 -8.65 23.20 18.50
C PRO A 569 -8.89 23.87 19.86
N THR A 570 -7.84 24.26 20.58
CA THR A 570 -7.93 25.02 21.85
C THR A 570 -7.82 26.53 21.67
N GLY A 571 -7.62 27.01 20.43
CA GLY A 571 -7.45 28.43 20.10
C GLY A 571 -6.15 28.72 19.37
N LEU A 572 -5.77 30.00 19.39
CA LEU A 572 -4.58 30.55 18.76
C LEU A 572 -3.31 30.18 19.55
N TRP A 573 -2.28 29.69 18.84
CA TRP A 573 -0.97 29.32 19.39
C TRP A 573 0.14 30.29 19.01
N GLY A 574 -0.07 31.05 17.95
CA GLY A 574 0.80 32.16 17.58
C GLY A 574 0.27 32.92 16.37
N PHE A 575 0.72 34.15 16.20
CA PHE A 575 0.29 35.04 15.15
C PHE A 575 1.43 36.00 14.77
N ALA A 576 1.54 36.25 13.47
CA ALA A 576 2.43 37.27 12.92
C ALA A 576 1.72 38.04 11.80
N GLY A 577 2.05 39.32 11.65
CA GLY A 577 1.54 40.18 10.58
C GLY A 577 0.67 41.35 11.04
N PRO A 578 0.16 42.16 10.09
CA PRO A 578 -0.52 43.42 10.37
C PRO A 578 -1.97 43.30 10.87
N GLY A 579 -2.56 42.10 10.80
CA GLY A 579 -3.92 41.82 11.25
C GLY A 579 -4.11 41.80 12.77
N THR A 580 -5.33 41.44 13.21
CA THR A 580 -5.65 41.32 14.64
C THR A 580 -5.77 39.85 15.07
N PRO A 581 -5.20 39.47 16.24
CA PRO A 581 -5.32 38.11 16.76
C PRO A 581 -6.76 37.63 16.96
N ASP A 582 -7.67 38.54 17.33
CA ASP A 582 -9.09 38.22 17.56
C ASP A 582 -9.81 37.78 16.28
N LEU A 583 -9.58 38.49 15.17
CA LEU A 583 -10.14 38.14 13.86
C LEU A 583 -9.65 36.77 13.42
N VAL A 584 -8.36 36.53 13.54
CA VAL A 584 -7.70 35.29 13.13
C VAL A 584 -8.15 34.10 13.98
N SER A 585 -8.31 34.30 15.29
CA SER A 585 -8.88 33.30 16.20
C SER A 585 -10.29 32.90 15.77
N ALA A 586 -11.11 33.87 15.33
CA ALA A 586 -12.44 33.60 14.79
C ALA A 586 -12.40 32.87 13.44
N LEU A 587 -11.46 33.18 12.55
CA LEU A 587 -11.26 32.45 11.28
C LEU A 587 -10.84 31.00 11.53
N GLY A 588 -10.05 30.77 12.57
CA GLY A 588 -9.59 29.47 13.03
C GLY A 588 -10.61 28.63 13.80
N ALA A 589 -11.80 29.17 14.10
CA ALA A 589 -12.82 28.47 14.87
C ALA A 589 -13.40 27.27 14.10
N GLY A 590 -13.73 26.20 14.83
CA GLY A 590 -14.37 25.00 14.26
C GLY A 590 -13.42 23.99 13.62
N ASP A 591 -12.10 24.13 13.83
CA ASP A 591 -11.06 23.26 13.27
C ASP A 591 -11.12 23.17 11.72
N PRO A 592 -10.80 24.27 11.02
CA PRO A 592 -10.94 24.35 9.56
C PRO A 592 -9.97 23.42 8.81
N PHE A 593 -9.01 22.82 9.51
CA PHE A 593 -8.02 21.91 8.96
C PHE A 593 -8.56 20.48 8.81
N GLY A 594 -9.46 20.06 9.70
CA GLY A 594 -9.85 18.65 9.83
C GLY A 594 -8.67 17.72 10.18
N ASP A 595 -8.87 16.41 10.02
CA ASP A 595 -7.85 15.42 10.40
C ASP A 595 -6.88 15.04 9.25
N ARG A 596 -7.05 15.56 8.02
CA ARG A 596 -6.33 15.12 6.79
C ARG A 596 -4.98 15.84 6.50
N ARG A 597 -4.47 15.72 5.25
CA ARG A 597 -3.25 16.34 4.68
C ARG A 597 -3.41 17.84 4.38
N THR A 598 -4.20 18.54 5.18
CA THR A 598 -4.53 19.97 5.02
C THR A 598 -3.94 20.76 6.18
N PRO A 599 -2.59 20.89 6.25
CA PRO A 599 -1.95 21.62 7.33
C PRO A 599 -2.19 23.13 7.24
N VAL A 600 -2.67 23.63 6.09
CA VAL A 600 -2.92 25.05 5.83
C VAL A 600 -4.33 25.29 5.33
N VAL A 601 -4.91 26.41 5.75
CA VAL A 601 -6.16 26.97 5.23
C VAL A 601 -5.90 28.42 4.88
N LEU A 602 -6.25 28.82 3.66
CA LEU A 602 -6.21 30.22 3.24
C LEU A 602 -7.58 30.85 3.43
N ALA A 603 -7.65 31.97 4.14
CA ALA A 603 -8.89 32.71 4.35
C ALA A 603 -8.89 33.98 3.50
N PHE A 604 -9.68 33.99 2.42
CA PHE A 604 -9.81 35.12 1.50
C PHE A 604 -11.01 35.97 1.85
N ALA A 605 -10.83 37.29 1.96
CA ALA A 605 -11.97 38.20 2.13
C ALA A 605 -12.88 38.12 0.90
N GLN A 606 -14.18 37.99 1.13
CA GLN A 606 -15.17 38.07 0.05
C GLN A 606 -15.49 39.54 -0.24
N PRO A 607 -15.62 39.92 -1.52
CA PRO A 607 -15.98 41.29 -1.87
C PRO A 607 -17.32 41.65 -1.22
N LEU A 608 -17.39 42.85 -0.64
CA LEU A 608 -18.60 43.39 -0.02
C LEU A 608 -19.72 43.41 -1.06
N ARG A 609 -20.63 42.43 -1.02
CA ARG A 609 -21.83 42.47 -1.85
C ARG A 609 -22.61 43.73 -1.49
N ALA A 610 -22.75 44.64 -2.46
CA ALA A 610 -23.67 45.77 -2.35
C ALA A 610 -25.05 45.22 -1.91
N ALA A 611 -25.59 45.78 -0.83
CA ALA A 611 -26.83 45.32 -0.22
C ALA A 611 -27.92 45.22 -1.29
N ARG A 612 -28.37 43.99 -1.60
CA ARG A 612 -29.55 43.80 -2.45
C ARG A 612 -30.73 44.42 -1.71
N THR A 613 -31.25 45.53 -2.27
CA THR A 613 -32.50 46.13 -1.83
C THR A 613 -33.58 45.04 -1.79
N PRO A 614 -34.30 44.83 -0.68
CA PRO A 614 -35.25 43.74 -0.59
C PRO A 614 -36.35 43.96 -1.62
N ALA A 615 -36.60 42.94 -2.46
CA ALA A 615 -37.64 42.95 -3.45
C ALA A 615 -39.00 43.17 -2.77
N ARG A 616 -39.68 44.23 -3.20
CA ARG A 616 -41.01 44.64 -2.77
C ARG A 616 -41.98 43.45 -2.95
N LYS A 617 -42.52 42.90 -1.85
CA LYS A 617 -43.52 41.82 -1.86
C LYS A 617 -44.70 42.22 -2.76
N ALA A 618 -44.89 41.50 -3.86
CA ALA A 618 -46.09 41.62 -4.68
C ALA A 618 -47.30 41.10 -3.88
N SER A 619 -48.25 41.98 -3.61
CA SER A 619 -49.53 41.66 -2.99
C SER A 619 -50.33 40.73 -3.90
N ARG A 620 -50.60 39.51 -3.42
CA ARG A 620 -51.52 38.56 -4.03
C ARG A 620 -52.94 39.13 -3.91
N ARG A 621 -53.48 39.66 -5.02
CA ARG A 621 -54.87 40.11 -5.10
C ARG A 621 -55.73 38.89 -5.43
N SER A 622 -56.54 38.45 -4.47
CA SER A 622 -57.57 37.43 -4.68
C SER A 622 -58.62 37.96 -5.66
N ARG A 623 -58.96 37.17 -6.68
CA ARG A 623 -60.25 37.28 -7.37
C ARG A 623 -60.95 35.95 -7.30
N ARG A 624 -62.25 36.07 -6.99
CA ARG A 624 -63.28 35.05 -6.93
C ARG A 624 -63.36 34.22 -8.18
#